data_AF-A0A6I9V1U0-F1
#
_entry.id   AF-A0A6I9V1U0-F1
#
_cell.length_a   1.000
_cell.length_b   1.000
_cell.length_c   1.000
_cell.angle_alpha   90.00
_cell.angle_beta   90.00
_cell.angle_gamma   90.00
#
_symmetry.space_group_name_H-M   'P 1'
#
loop_
_entity.id
_entity.type
_entity.pdbx_description
1 polymer ?
#
loop_
_entity_poly.entity_id
_entity_poly.type
_entity_poly.pdbx_seq_one_letter_code
_entity_poly.pdbx_strand_id
1 'polypeptide(L)'
;MIEGRKSHCVVELDDKIYAIGGCKGNNTMSSVERYTTSDGWKFVSSLIVGRYDAGTVTLNGKIYAIGGNNGKKRLKSVECYNLDSNTWTPCADMTECHILPGVTVHKGHIYVLSFSGAERYDPQQDTWSQIRSLGFGGGYRACVSLDNELWAVSGESYFAVKSCVSVFDEENFCWIERCSLPKCEVRNCFVVPESLLSSM
;
A
#
# COMPACT_ATOMS: atom_id res chain seq x y z
N MET A 1 -7.36 -7.80 -18.18
CA MET A 1 -6.40 -6.68 -18.21
C MET A 1 -5.92 -6.56 -19.65
N ILE A 2 -5.84 -5.34 -20.19
CA ILE A 2 -5.48 -4.99 -21.56
C ILE A 2 -3.96 -5.12 -21.74
N GLU A 3 -3.16 -4.64 -20.78
CA GLU A 3 -1.70 -4.73 -20.83
C GLU A 3 -1.15 -5.75 -19.83
N GLY A 4 -0.26 -6.63 -20.27
CA GLY A 4 0.53 -7.46 -19.37
C GLY A 4 1.53 -6.60 -18.58
N ARG A 5 1.45 -6.64 -17.26
CA ARG A 5 2.26 -5.85 -16.32
C ARG A 5 2.72 -6.69 -15.12
N LYS A 6 3.89 -6.39 -14.56
CA LYS A 6 4.43 -6.94 -13.31
C LYS A 6 4.59 -5.82 -12.28
N SER A 7 4.66 -6.16 -10.99
CA SER A 7 4.90 -5.19 -9.92
C SER A 7 3.94 -3.98 -9.92
N HIS A 8 2.73 -4.18 -10.45
CA HIS A 8 1.66 -3.21 -10.45
C HIS A 8 0.90 -3.30 -9.13
N CYS A 9 0.16 -2.25 -8.82
CA CYS A 9 -0.71 -2.24 -7.65
C CYS A 9 -2.14 -2.56 -8.07
N VAL A 10 -2.91 -3.16 -7.15
CA VAL A 10 -4.33 -3.42 -7.34
C VAL A 10 -5.08 -2.88 -6.15
N VAL A 11 -6.17 -2.16 -6.40
CA VAL A 11 -7.05 -1.61 -5.36
C VAL A 11 -8.49 -1.60 -5.83
N GLU A 12 -9.42 -1.74 -4.89
CA GLU A 12 -10.85 -1.63 -5.13
C GLU A 12 -11.34 -0.24 -4.68
N LEU A 13 -12.19 0.39 -5.49
CA LEU A 13 -12.95 1.60 -5.15
C LEU A 13 -14.32 1.57 -5.85
N ASP A 14 -15.40 1.75 -5.09
CA ASP A 14 -16.78 1.82 -5.57
C ASP A 14 -17.18 0.65 -6.49
N ASP A 15 -16.89 -0.59 -6.08
CA ASP A 15 -17.13 -1.84 -6.80
C ASP A 15 -16.33 -1.96 -8.12
N LYS A 16 -15.21 -1.24 -8.23
CA LYS A 16 -14.34 -1.24 -9.41
C LYS A 16 -12.92 -1.59 -9.00
N ILE A 17 -12.28 -2.45 -9.79
CA ILE A 17 -10.89 -2.86 -9.54
C ILE A 17 -9.98 -2.01 -10.41
N TYR A 18 -8.93 -1.45 -9.84
CA TYR A 18 -7.94 -0.65 -10.53
C TYR A 18 -6.60 -1.35 -10.53
N ALA A 19 -6.01 -1.54 -11.70
CA ALA A 19 -4.63 -1.99 -11.87
C ALA A 19 -3.78 -0.77 -12.24
N ILE A 20 -2.84 -0.41 -11.37
CA ILE A 20 -2.13 0.87 -11.40
C ILE A 20 -0.64 0.63 -11.62
N GLY A 21 -0.08 1.24 -12.67
CA GLY A 21 1.36 1.24 -12.92
C GLY A 21 1.94 -0.16 -13.14
N GLY A 22 3.14 -0.40 -12.62
CA GLY A 22 3.92 -1.61 -12.84
C GLY A 22 4.95 -1.47 -13.96
N CYS A 23 5.46 -2.59 -14.43
CA CYS A 23 6.45 -2.63 -15.49
C CYS A 23 6.16 -3.73 -16.52
N LYS A 24 6.59 -3.46 -17.76
CA LYS A 24 6.58 -4.41 -18.88
C LYS A 24 7.99 -4.51 -19.43
N GLY A 25 8.70 -5.59 -19.08
CA GLY A 25 10.14 -5.68 -19.30
C GLY A 25 10.87 -4.61 -18.48
N ASN A 26 11.70 -3.81 -19.13
CA ASN A 26 12.43 -2.70 -18.48
C ASN A 26 11.65 -1.38 -18.49
N ASN A 27 10.44 -1.35 -19.05
CA ASN A 27 9.64 -0.13 -19.18
C ASN A 27 8.70 0.00 -17.98
N THR A 28 8.89 1.06 -17.20
CA THR A 28 7.93 1.50 -16.19
C THR A 28 6.65 2.02 -16.86
N MET A 29 5.51 1.65 -16.30
CA MET A 29 4.19 2.01 -16.82
C MET A 29 3.55 3.08 -15.93
N SER A 30 2.92 4.06 -16.55
CA SER A 30 2.00 5.00 -15.89
C SER A 30 0.53 4.67 -16.16
N SER A 31 0.24 3.73 -17.07
CA SER A 31 -1.11 3.37 -17.43
C SER A 31 -1.86 2.78 -16.23
N VAL A 32 -3.13 3.17 -16.14
CA VAL A 32 -4.08 2.67 -15.15
C VAL A 32 -5.26 2.07 -15.89
N GLU A 33 -5.64 0.87 -15.48
CA GLU A 33 -6.79 0.15 -16.03
C GLU A 33 -7.82 -0.09 -14.93
N ARG A 34 -9.08 0.09 -15.26
CA ARG A 34 -10.22 -0.15 -14.38
C ARG A 34 -11.07 -1.28 -14.92
N TYR A 35 -11.39 -2.24 -14.07
CA TYR A 35 -12.35 -3.29 -14.35
C TYR A 35 -13.73 -2.96 -13.76
N THR A 36 -14.77 -3.25 -14.53
CA THR A 36 -16.17 -3.29 -14.08
C THR A 36 -16.82 -4.56 -14.62
N THR A 37 -17.89 -5.02 -13.97
CA THR A 37 -18.63 -6.22 -14.43
C THR A 37 -19.35 -6.00 -15.77
N SER A 38 -19.72 -4.75 -16.12
CA SER A 38 -20.41 -4.44 -17.36
C SER A 38 -19.48 -4.31 -18.57
N ASP A 39 -18.34 -3.63 -18.38
CA ASP A 39 -17.51 -3.17 -19.49
C ASP A 39 -16.17 -3.91 -19.59
N GLY A 40 -15.88 -4.78 -18.61
CA GLY A 40 -14.56 -5.38 -18.46
C GLY A 40 -13.50 -4.33 -18.14
N TRP A 41 -12.27 -4.56 -18.63
CA TRP A 41 -11.12 -3.69 -18.42
C TRP A 41 -11.14 -2.51 -19.41
N LYS A 42 -10.97 -1.29 -18.91
CA LYS A 42 -10.81 -0.05 -19.69
C LYS A 42 -9.67 0.79 -19.13
N PHE A 43 -8.98 1.53 -20.00
CA PHE A 43 -8.04 2.55 -19.54
C PHE A 43 -8.78 3.71 -18.86
N VAL A 44 -8.17 4.24 -17.80
CA VAL A 44 -8.54 5.51 -17.16
C VAL A 44 -7.33 6.44 -17.17
N SER A 45 -7.42 7.59 -16.53
CA SER A 45 -6.31 8.54 -16.48
C SER A 45 -5.04 7.91 -15.93
N SER A 46 -3.94 8.11 -16.65
CA SER A 46 -2.62 7.61 -16.27
C SER A 46 -2.04 8.40 -15.10
N LEU A 47 -1.21 7.75 -14.30
CA LEU A 47 -0.40 8.41 -13.28
C LEU A 47 0.43 9.54 -13.89
N ILE A 48 0.66 10.59 -13.09
CA ILE A 48 1.60 11.69 -13.40
C ILE A 48 3.01 11.11 -13.52
N VAL A 49 3.40 10.23 -12.59
CA VAL A 49 4.69 9.53 -12.61
C VAL A 49 4.45 8.02 -12.62
N GLY A 50 4.86 7.39 -13.73
CA GLY A 50 4.88 5.93 -13.83
C GLY A 50 5.72 5.30 -12.73
N ARG A 51 5.19 4.24 -12.12
CA ARG A 51 5.79 3.59 -10.93
C ARG A 51 5.51 2.10 -10.92
N TYR A 52 6.45 1.32 -10.38
CA TYR A 52 6.28 -0.09 -10.03
C TYR A 52 6.76 -0.32 -8.59
N ASP A 53 6.40 -1.45 -7.98
CA ASP A 53 6.68 -1.77 -6.58
C ASP A 53 6.18 -0.69 -5.59
N ALA A 54 5.12 0.02 -5.98
CA ALA A 54 4.44 1.02 -5.15
C ALA A 54 3.38 0.35 -4.25
N GLY A 55 2.81 1.13 -3.32
CA GLY A 55 1.62 0.74 -2.57
C GLY A 55 0.40 1.54 -3.03
N THR A 56 -0.80 0.96 -2.89
CA THR A 56 -2.07 1.66 -3.15
C THR A 56 -3.09 1.40 -2.07
N VAL A 57 -3.90 2.41 -1.76
CA VAL A 57 -5.03 2.28 -0.82
C VAL A 57 -6.16 3.23 -1.21
N THR A 58 -7.37 2.93 -0.77
CA THR A 58 -8.51 3.85 -0.86
C THR A 58 -8.80 4.54 0.45
N LEU A 59 -9.07 5.84 0.37
CA LEU A 59 -9.50 6.65 1.51
C LEU A 59 -10.41 7.78 1.02
N ASN A 60 -11.55 8.00 1.68
CA ASN A 60 -12.48 9.09 1.39
C ASN A 60 -12.90 9.17 -0.10
N GLY A 61 -13.22 8.02 -0.71
CA GLY A 61 -13.66 7.96 -2.11
C GLY A 61 -12.55 8.19 -3.15
N LYS A 62 -11.28 8.16 -2.73
CA LYS A 62 -10.12 8.38 -3.61
C LYS A 62 -9.12 7.25 -3.52
N ILE A 63 -8.32 7.07 -4.57
CA ILE A 63 -7.20 6.13 -4.59
C ILE A 63 -5.90 6.89 -4.37
N TYR A 64 -5.02 6.38 -3.54
CA TYR A 64 -3.68 6.92 -3.33
C TYR A 64 -2.65 5.94 -3.87
N ALA A 65 -1.72 6.40 -4.70
CA ALA A 65 -0.57 5.67 -5.20
C ALA A 65 0.71 6.22 -4.55
N ILE A 66 1.40 5.36 -3.80
CA ILE A 66 2.38 5.78 -2.78
C ILE A 66 3.74 5.13 -3.06
N GLY A 67 4.76 5.97 -3.21
CA GLY A 67 6.15 5.52 -3.36
C GLY A 67 6.39 4.65 -4.59
N GLY A 68 7.26 3.66 -4.44
CA GLY A 68 7.70 2.74 -5.49
C GLY A 68 8.96 3.22 -6.22
N ASN A 69 9.10 2.81 -7.48
CA ASN A 69 10.24 3.14 -8.32
C ASN A 69 9.77 3.49 -9.73
N ASN A 70 10.35 4.51 -10.35
CA ASN A 70 10.02 4.90 -11.72
C ASN A 70 10.98 4.35 -12.78
N GLY A 71 11.92 3.47 -12.40
CA GLY A 71 12.98 2.93 -13.25
C GLY A 71 14.26 3.76 -13.25
N LYS A 72 14.22 4.99 -12.72
CA LYS A 72 15.40 5.87 -12.55
C LYS A 72 15.75 6.09 -11.08
N LYS A 73 14.74 6.24 -10.22
CA LYS A 73 14.92 6.47 -8.79
C LYS A 73 13.75 5.90 -7.98
N ARG A 74 14.03 5.65 -6.70
CA ARG A 74 13.00 5.39 -5.68
C ARG A 74 12.17 6.67 -5.47
N LEU A 75 10.87 6.52 -5.22
CA LEU A 75 9.92 7.61 -5.12
C LEU A 75 9.53 7.88 -3.66
N LYS A 76 9.51 9.15 -3.29
CA LYS A 76 8.79 9.67 -2.12
C LYS A 76 7.38 10.15 -2.47
N SER A 77 7.12 10.33 -3.77
CA SER A 77 5.92 10.98 -4.25
C SER A 77 4.67 10.14 -4.08
N VAL A 78 3.60 10.86 -3.79
CA VAL A 78 2.26 10.32 -3.59
C VAL A 78 1.34 11.01 -4.58
N GLU A 79 0.50 10.23 -5.24
CA GLU A 79 -0.52 10.74 -6.15
C GLU A 79 -1.89 10.26 -5.69
N CYS A 80 -2.88 11.14 -5.80
CA CYS A 80 -4.26 10.86 -5.43
C CYS A 80 -5.15 10.94 -6.67
N TYR A 81 -5.92 9.89 -6.93
CA TYR A 81 -6.88 9.82 -8.02
C TYR A 81 -8.27 10.19 -7.52
N ASN A 82 -8.87 11.17 -8.19
CA ASN A 82 -10.27 11.52 -8.01
C ASN A 82 -11.11 10.82 -9.09
N LEU A 83 -12.08 10.02 -8.64
CA LEU A 83 -12.97 9.25 -9.51
C LEU A 83 -13.86 10.14 -10.38
N ASP A 84 -14.39 11.22 -9.82
CA ASP A 84 -15.35 12.11 -10.48
C ASP A 84 -14.72 12.88 -11.64
N SER A 85 -13.50 13.38 -11.42
CA SER A 85 -12.76 14.12 -12.45
C SER A 85 -11.92 13.22 -13.35
N ASN A 86 -11.73 11.95 -12.99
CA ASN A 86 -10.80 11.03 -13.66
C ASN A 86 -9.41 11.66 -13.81
N THR A 87 -8.86 12.18 -12.72
CA THR A 87 -7.54 12.83 -12.71
C THR A 87 -6.73 12.43 -11.50
N TRP A 88 -5.40 12.40 -11.69
CA TRP A 88 -4.43 12.29 -10.61
C TRP A 88 -3.93 13.68 -10.22
N THR A 89 -3.77 13.91 -8.92
CA THR A 89 -3.15 15.11 -8.35
C THR A 89 -2.01 14.72 -7.41
N PRO A 90 -0.90 15.48 -7.36
CA PRO A 90 0.14 15.24 -6.38
C PRO A 90 -0.38 15.51 -4.96
N CYS A 91 0.10 14.75 -3.99
CA CYS A 91 -0.02 15.01 -2.55
C CYS A 91 1.37 15.32 -1.98
N ALA A 92 1.44 15.64 -0.69
CA ALA A 92 2.72 15.78 -0.01
C ALA A 92 3.58 14.52 -0.15
N ASP A 93 4.87 14.76 -0.42
CA ASP A 93 5.88 13.72 -0.49
C ASP A 93 6.12 13.12 0.91
N MET A 94 6.32 11.80 0.95
CA MET A 94 6.83 11.12 2.13
C MET A 94 8.22 11.66 2.51
N THR A 95 8.63 11.47 3.75
CA THR A 95 9.99 11.85 4.17
C THR A 95 11.02 10.81 3.74
N GLU A 96 10.65 9.54 3.60
CA GLU A 96 11.50 8.46 3.10
C GLU A 96 11.00 7.83 1.80
N CYS A 97 11.93 7.21 1.06
CA CYS A 97 11.57 6.45 -0.13
C CYS A 97 11.13 5.04 0.26
N HIS A 98 9.87 4.69 0.01
CA HIS A 98 9.35 3.35 0.27
C HIS A 98 9.18 2.54 -1.02
N ILE A 99 9.80 1.36 -1.07
CA ILE A 99 9.64 0.34 -2.14
C ILE A 99 9.04 -0.91 -1.53
N LEU A 100 8.10 -1.52 -2.24
CA LEU A 100 7.29 -2.64 -1.76
C LEU A 100 6.68 -2.35 -0.37
N PRO A 101 6.08 -1.16 -0.15
CA PRO A 101 5.47 -0.86 1.14
C PRO A 101 4.22 -1.70 1.39
N GLY A 102 4.02 -2.07 2.65
CA GLY A 102 2.67 -2.30 3.16
C GLY A 102 1.97 -0.95 3.33
N VAL A 103 0.75 -0.84 2.82
CA VAL A 103 -0.07 0.37 2.95
C VAL A 103 -1.45 -0.01 3.47
N THR A 104 -1.94 0.70 4.48
CA THR A 104 -3.31 0.52 5.00
C THR A 104 -3.90 1.85 5.43
N VAL A 105 -5.22 1.92 5.45
CA VAL A 105 -5.95 2.98 6.15
C VAL A 105 -6.23 2.51 7.57
N HIS A 106 -6.05 3.40 8.55
CA HIS A 106 -6.44 3.20 9.93
C HIS A 106 -6.92 4.53 10.52
N LYS A 107 -8.12 4.54 11.13
CA LYS A 107 -8.71 5.74 11.76
C LYS A 107 -8.61 7.02 10.91
N GLY A 108 -8.96 6.91 9.62
CA GLY A 108 -8.98 8.05 8.68
C GLY A 108 -7.62 8.55 8.18
N HIS A 109 -6.53 7.86 8.51
CA HIS A 109 -5.17 8.18 8.05
C HIS A 109 -4.61 7.03 7.21
N ILE A 110 -3.64 7.34 6.34
CA ILE A 110 -2.91 6.31 5.59
C ILE A 110 -1.60 6.01 6.31
N TYR A 111 -1.31 4.75 6.49
CA TYR A 111 -0.07 4.25 7.10
C TYR A 111 0.74 3.51 6.05
N VAL A 112 2.03 3.83 5.99
CA VAL A 112 3.01 3.21 5.09
C VAL A 112 4.07 2.57 5.95
N LEU A 113 4.34 1.29 5.71
CA LEU A 113 5.35 0.53 6.42
C LEU A 113 6.23 -0.20 5.41
N SER A 114 7.54 -0.04 5.53
CA SER A 114 8.48 -0.82 4.73
C SER A 114 9.79 -1.00 5.49
N PHE A 115 10.81 -1.55 4.81
CA PHE A 115 12.17 -1.59 5.33
C PHE A 115 12.77 -0.20 5.60
N SER A 116 12.32 0.84 4.89
CA SER A 116 12.85 2.20 5.04
C SER A 116 12.30 2.90 6.30
N GLY A 117 11.22 2.40 6.88
CA GLY A 117 10.59 2.98 8.05
C GLY A 117 9.07 2.87 8.02
N ALA A 118 8.42 3.66 8.89
CA ALA A 118 6.96 3.77 8.94
C ALA A 118 6.54 5.24 8.96
N GLU A 119 5.52 5.60 8.18
CA GLU A 119 5.00 6.96 8.09
C GLU A 119 3.47 6.98 8.09
N ARG A 120 2.88 8.05 8.63
CA ARG A 120 1.44 8.32 8.63
C ARG A 120 1.13 9.57 7.83
N TYR A 121 0.16 9.48 6.94
CA TYR A 121 -0.39 10.61 6.19
C TYR A 121 -1.71 11.09 6.78
N ASP A 122 -1.81 12.39 6.99
CA ASP A 122 -3.06 13.08 7.30
C ASP A 122 -3.61 13.73 6.01
N PRO A 123 -4.72 13.24 5.45
CA PRO A 123 -5.30 13.79 4.23
C PRO A 123 -5.97 15.16 4.42
N GLN A 124 -6.27 15.58 5.65
CA GLN A 124 -6.84 16.90 5.92
C GLN A 124 -5.77 17.98 5.90
N GLN A 125 -4.57 17.64 6.38
CA GLN A 125 -3.43 18.56 6.43
C GLN A 125 -2.51 18.42 5.22
N ASP A 126 -2.63 17.34 4.46
CA ASP A 126 -1.69 16.94 3.40
C ASP A 126 -0.25 16.89 3.95
N THR A 127 -0.04 16.17 5.06
CA THR A 127 1.28 16.03 5.68
C THR A 127 1.59 14.60 6.09
N TRP A 128 2.88 14.28 6.11
CA TRP A 128 3.41 13.02 6.62
C TRP A 128 4.07 13.21 7.99
N SER A 129 3.90 12.22 8.86
CA SER A 129 4.55 12.14 10.17
C SER A 129 5.25 10.79 10.31
N GLN A 130 6.51 10.79 10.76
CA GLN A 130 7.26 9.58 11.04
C GLN A 130 6.63 8.80 12.20
N ILE A 131 6.58 7.48 12.06
CA ILE A 131 6.19 6.54 13.10
C ILE A 131 7.43 5.74 13.51
N ARG A 132 7.51 5.40 14.81
CA ARG A 132 8.58 4.54 15.31
C ARG A 132 8.64 3.24 14.49
N SER A 133 9.79 2.97 13.89
CA SER A 133 10.06 1.69 13.23
C SER A 133 10.33 0.61 14.27
N LEU A 134 9.98 -0.67 14.00
CA LEU A 134 10.41 -1.77 14.86
C LEU A 134 11.95 -1.78 14.89
N GLY A 135 12.54 -1.70 16.09
CA GLY A 135 13.99 -1.60 16.29
C GLY A 135 14.79 -2.85 15.90
N PHE A 136 14.14 -3.86 15.31
CA PHE A 136 14.78 -5.03 14.74
C PHE A 136 14.67 -4.92 13.22
N GLY A 137 15.78 -5.09 12.49
CA GLY A 137 15.88 -4.96 11.02
C GLY A 137 15.06 -5.96 10.19
N GLY A 138 13.80 -6.19 10.55
CA GLY A 138 12.79 -6.92 9.81
C GLY A 138 11.88 -5.93 9.10
N GLY A 139 12.11 -5.74 7.80
CA GLY A 139 11.27 -4.88 6.97
C GLY A 139 9.84 -5.40 6.96
N TYR A 140 8.90 -4.53 7.34
CA TYR A 140 7.49 -4.81 7.17
C TYR A 140 7.19 -5.07 5.70
N ARG A 141 6.41 -6.11 5.44
CA ARG A 141 5.97 -6.45 4.08
C ARG A 141 4.49 -6.19 3.91
N ALA A 142 3.72 -6.27 4.98
CA ALA A 142 2.29 -6.03 4.95
C ALA A 142 1.83 -5.35 6.24
N CYS A 143 0.77 -4.56 6.13
CA CYS A 143 0.10 -3.95 7.27
C CYS A 143 -1.40 -3.90 6.99
N VAL A 144 -2.20 -3.91 8.05
CA VAL A 144 -3.66 -3.91 7.94
C VAL A 144 -4.30 -3.30 9.18
N SER A 145 -5.43 -2.64 9.00
CA SER A 145 -6.31 -2.25 10.10
C SER A 145 -7.33 -3.35 10.33
N LEU A 146 -7.38 -3.89 11.55
CA LEU A 146 -8.31 -4.94 11.97
C LEU A 146 -8.72 -4.71 13.43
N ASP A 147 -10.00 -4.84 13.74
CA ASP A 147 -10.55 -4.68 15.10
C ASP A 147 -10.14 -3.38 15.79
N ASN A 148 -10.12 -2.28 15.02
CA ASN A 148 -9.70 -0.95 15.48
C ASN A 148 -8.25 -0.89 15.99
N GLU A 149 -7.42 -1.85 15.58
CA GLU A 149 -5.98 -1.88 15.79
C GLU A 149 -5.22 -1.85 14.45
N LEU A 150 -4.02 -1.26 14.45
CA LEU A 150 -3.12 -1.29 13.30
C LEU A 150 -2.11 -2.42 13.48
N TRP A 151 -2.15 -3.37 12.57
CA TRP A 151 -1.30 -4.56 12.56
C TRP A 151 -0.21 -4.42 11.50
N ALA A 152 1.00 -4.83 11.86
CA ALA A 152 2.11 -4.97 10.95
C ALA A 152 2.60 -6.42 10.94
N VAL A 153 2.79 -6.93 9.73
CA VAL A 153 3.25 -8.29 9.48
C VAL A 153 4.58 -8.21 8.74
N SER A 154 5.63 -8.64 9.40
CA SER A 154 6.96 -8.72 8.78
C SER A 154 7.11 -10.03 8.01
N GLY A 155 7.75 -9.93 6.84
CA GLY A 155 8.23 -11.09 6.10
C GLY A 155 9.70 -11.35 6.42
N GLU A 156 10.21 -12.46 5.91
CA GLU A 156 11.61 -12.88 6.08
C GLU A 156 12.58 -11.73 5.72
N SER A 157 13.48 -11.44 6.66
CA SER A 157 14.58 -10.53 6.47
C SER A 157 15.84 -11.37 6.22
N TYR A 158 16.70 -10.92 5.30
CA TYR A 158 18.00 -11.59 5.04
C TYR A 158 18.84 -11.78 6.31
N PHE A 159 18.56 -11.02 7.37
CA PHE A 159 19.26 -11.05 8.65
C PHE A 159 18.40 -11.59 9.81
N ALA A 160 17.09 -11.76 9.63
CA ALA A 160 16.18 -12.22 10.67
C ALA A 160 15.23 -13.31 10.12
N VAL A 161 15.43 -14.53 10.60
CA VAL A 161 14.65 -15.74 10.28
C VAL A 161 13.25 -15.72 10.95
N LYS A 162 12.90 -14.65 11.67
CA LYS A 162 11.68 -14.57 12.44
C LYS A 162 10.68 -13.64 11.75
N SER A 163 9.58 -14.22 11.27
CA SER A 163 8.36 -13.44 11.00
C SER A 163 7.74 -13.00 12.32
N CYS A 164 7.31 -11.75 12.40
CA CYS A 164 6.61 -11.21 13.55
C CYS A 164 5.33 -10.50 13.11
N VAL A 165 4.32 -10.65 13.96
CA VAL A 165 3.08 -9.90 13.91
C VAL A 165 3.11 -8.93 15.08
N SER A 166 2.99 -7.65 14.78
CA SER A 166 3.03 -6.58 15.77
C SER A 166 1.79 -5.71 15.67
N VAL A 167 1.32 -5.23 16.82
CA VAL A 167 0.24 -4.24 16.92
C VAL A 167 0.85 -2.89 17.25
N PHE A 168 0.34 -1.83 16.63
CA PHE A 168 0.72 -0.48 16.97
C PHE A 168 0.00 -0.02 18.24
N ASP A 169 0.78 0.30 19.26
CA ASP A 169 0.33 0.99 20.46
C ASP A 169 0.35 2.49 20.19
N GLU A 170 -0.84 3.08 20.07
CA GLU A 170 -1.03 4.50 19.82
C GLU A 170 -0.67 5.39 21.01
N GLU A 171 -0.85 4.89 22.24
CA GLU A 171 -0.60 5.66 23.47
C GLU A 171 0.91 5.85 23.65
N ASN A 172 1.69 4.79 23.43
CA ASN A 172 3.14 4.79 23.59
C ASN A 172 3.90 5.01 22.27
N PHE A 173 3.17 5.13 21.16
CA PHE A 173 3.67 5.35 19.80
C PHE A 173 4.75 4.33 19.41
N CYS A 174 4.49 3.06 19.68
CA CYS A 174 5.44 1.96 19.48
C CYS A 174 4.76 0.67 19.03
N TRP A 175 5.55 -0.31 18.60
CA TRP A 175 5.04 -1.61 18.14
C TRP A 175 5.20 -2.66 19.23
N ILE A 176 4.10 -3.37 19.53
CA ILE A 176 4.05 -4.49 20.46
C ILE A 176 4.02 -5.79 19.66
N GLU A 177 5.07 -6.62 19.77
CA GLU A 177 5.11 -7.95 19.16
C GLU A 177 4.09 -8.87 19.85
N ARG A 178 3.25 -9.55 19.06
CA ARG A 178 2.24 -10.50 19.56
C ARG A 178 2.70 -11.94 19.37
N CYS A 179 3.03 -12.33 18.15
CA CYS A 179 3.42 -13.71 17.84
C CYS A 179 4.22 -13.80 16.53
N SER A 180 4.80 -14.99 16.29
CA SER A 180 5.40 -15.34 15.00
C SER A 180 4.41 -16.08 14.11
N LEU A 181 4.52 -15.86 12.80
CA LEU A 181 3.74 -16.63 11.85
C LEU A 181 4.32 -18.06 11.72
N PRO A 182 3.49 -19.06 11.37
CA PRO A 182 3.96 -20.42 11.12
C PRO A 182 4.95 -20.52 9.94
N LYS A 183 4.93 -19.54 9.03
CA LYS A 183 5.83 -19.43 7.87
C LYS A 183 6.27 -17.99 7.68
N CYS A 184 7.52 -17.79 7.29
CA CYS A 184 8.14 -16.47 7.18
C CYS A 184 7.95 -15.75 5.82
N GLU A 185 7.18 -16.31 4.89
CA GLU A 185 7.11 -15.82 3.50
C GLU A 185 5.86 -14.96 3.18
N VAL A 186 5.28 -14.28 4.17
CA VAL A 186 4.10 -13.43 3.91
C VAL A 186 4.51 -12.14 3.20
N ARG A 187 3.95 -11.94 2.00
CA ARG A 187 4.18 -10.75 1.16
C ARG A 187 3.01 -9.79 1.12
N ASN A 188 1.82 -10.26 1.45
CA ASN A 188 0.57 -9.49 1.42
C ASN A 188 -0.34 -9.97 2.55
N CYS A 189 -1.14 -9.07 3.10
CA CYS A 189 -2.25 -9.39 3.99
C CYS A 189 -3.52 -8.71 3.49
N PHE A 190 -4.66 -9.36 3.69
CA PHE A 190 -5.98 -8.80 3.44
C PHE A 190 -6.92 -9.30 4.53
N VAL A 191 -7.95 -8.52 4.82
CA VAL A 191 -9.00 -8.90 5.78
C VAL A 191 -10.23 -9.34 4.98
N VAL A 192 -10.82 -10.45 5.40
CA VAL A 192 -12.07 -10.98 4.84
C VAL A 192 -13.12 -10.91 5.95
N PRO A 193 -14.27 -10.23 5.73
CA PRO A 193 -15.39 -10.30 6.66
C PRO A 193 -15.83 -11.74 6.92
N GLU A 194 -16.11 -12.08 8.18
CA GLU A 194 -16.57 -13.44 8.55
C GLU A 194 -17.83 -13.86 7.79
N SER A 195 -18.68 -12.91 7.42
CA SER A 195 -19.89 -13.14 6.62
C SER A 195 -19.61 -13.76 5.23
N LEU A 196 -18.39 -13.63 4.71
CA LEU A 196 -17.96 -14.26 3.46
C LEU A 196 -17.36 -15.66 3.67
N LEU A 197 -17.07 -16.04 4.92
CA LEU A 197 -16.53 -17.36 5.27
C LEU A 197 -17.63 -18.36 5.63
N SER A 198 -18.79 -17.88 6.07
CA SER A 198 -19.96 -18.69 6.43
C SER A 198 -20.82 -19.12 5.24
N SER A 199 -20.46 -18.74 4.02
CA SER A 199 -21.13 -19.14 2.77
C SER A 199 -20.48 -20.33 2.07
N MET A 200 -19.54 -21.03 2.73
CA MET A 200 -18.95 -22.30 2.28
C MET A 200 -19.47 -23.49 3.05
#